data_AF-A0A7W0Y9I3-F1
#
_entry.id   AF-A0A7W0Y9I3-F1
#
_cell.length_a   1.000
_cell.length_b   1.000
_cell.length_c   1.000
_cell.angle_alpha   90.00
_cell.angle_beta   90.00
_cell.angle_gamma   90.00
#
_symmetry.space_group_name_H-M   'P 1'
#
loop_
_entity.id
_entity.type
_entity.pdbx_description
1 polymer ?
#
loop_
_entity_poly.entity_id
_entity_poly.type
_entity_poly.pdbx_seq_one_letter_code
_entity_poly.pdbx_strand_id
1 'polypeptide(L)'
;MLSEENMTLDTNDLPDEMDLASSEYLQSFEFRLRGREKSLLSKLDLALKKITDGTFGVCEICDESIGKKRLEARPETTLCIKCKEDQEREERTMG
;
A
#
# COMPACT_ATOMS: atom_id res chain seq x y z
N MET A 1 4.89 55.05 5.76
CA MET A 1 5.37 54.36 6.98
C MET A 1 4.72 53.00 6.99
N LEU A 2 5.39 52.00 6.43
CA LEU A 2 5.02 50.59 6.63
C LEU A 2 5.58 50.25 8.01
N SER A 3 4.69 50.02 8.98
CA SER A 3 5.08 49.53 10.30
C SER A 3 5.67 48.14 10.11
N GLU A 4 6.95 48.00 10.47
CA GLU A 4 7.63 46.73 10.63
C GLU A 4 6.95 45.96 11.77
N GLU A 5 5.84 45.29 11.47
CA GLU A 5 5.34 44.23 12.34
C GLU A 5 6.35 43.07 12.26
N ASN A 6 7.27 43.11 13.21
CA ASN A 6 8.23 42.07 13.49
C ASN A 6 7.48 40.73 13.61
N MET A 7 7.65 39.86 12.62
CA MET A 7 7.09 38.50 12.59
C MET A 7 7.85 37.62 13.59
N THR A 8 7.78 37.96 14.87
CA THR A 8 8.31 37.12 15.95
C THR A 8 7.31 36.02 16.22
N LEU A 9 7.66 34.79 15.81
CA LEU A 9 7.02 33.58 16.31
C LEU A 9 7.17 33.55 17.83
N ASP A 10 6.06 33.47 18.57
CA ASP A 10 6.11 33.24 20.02
C ASP A 10 6.74 31.86 20.25
N THR A 11 7.74 31.78 21.12
CA THR A 11 8.39 30.52 21.47
C THR A 11 7.41 29.51 22.09
N ASN A 12 6.28 29.98 22.64
CA ASN A 12 5.20 29.13 23.14
C ASN A 12 4.30 28.55 22.02
N ASP A 13 4.36 29.08 20.80
CA ASP A 13 3.64 28.57 19.63
C ASP A 13 4.46 27.52 18.84
N LEU A 14 5.70 27.23 19.26
CA LEU A 14 6.48 26.14 18.68
C LEU A 14 6.01 24.77 19.21
N PRO A 15 6.02 23.72 18.35
CA PRO A 15 5.73 22.36 18.78
C PRO A 15 6.64 21.94 19.93
N ASP A 16 6.04 21.43 21.01
CA ASP A 16 6.80 20.85 22.11
C ASP A 16 7.30 19.43 21.77
N GLU A 17 8.03 18.80 22.69
CA GLU A 17 8.56 17.44 22.47
C GLU A 17 7.45 16.41 22.24
N MET A 18 6.26 16.60 22.84
CA MET A 18 5.12 15.69 22.67
C MET A 18 4.46 15.88 21.30
N ASP A 19 4.33 17.13 20.85
CA ASP A 19 3.81 17.48 19.53
C ASP A 19 4.73 16.96 18.43
N LEU A 20 6.05 17.12 18.59
CA LEU A 20 7.05 16.59 17.66
C LEU A 20 6.97 15.06 17.61
N ALA A 21 6.98 14.37 18.75
CA ALA A 21 6.87 12.91 18.79
C ALA A 21 5.59 12.40 18.10
N SER A 22 4.46 13.10 18.32
CA SER A 22 3.17 12.75 17.71
C SER A 22 3.18 12.99 16.20
N SER A 23 3.70 14.13 15.73
CA SER A 23 3.77 14.47 14.31
C SER A 23 4.68 13.53 13.52
N GLU A 24 5.85 13.18 14.07
CA GLU A 24 6.77 12.21 13.47
C GLU A 24 6.14 10.81 13.37
N TYR A 25 5.43 10.38 14.41
CA TYR A 25 4.69 9.12 14.36
C TYR A 25 3.64 9.13 13.25
N LEU A 26 2.82 10.19 13.16
CA LEU A 26 1.79 10.33 12.12
C LEU A 26 2.39 10.36 10.73
N GLN A 27 3.49 11.10 10.53
CA GLN A 27 4.19 11.16 9.26
C GLN A 27 4.74 9.79 8.86
N SER A 28 5.36 9.06 9.79
CA SER A 28 5.86 7.71 9.55
C SER A 28 4.75 6.73 9.16
N PHE A 29 3.57 6.86 9.79
CA PHE A 29 2.40 6.06 9.50
C PHE A 29 1.84 6.38 8.12
N GLU A 30 1.74 7.66 7.78
CA GLU A 30 1.27 8.12 6.46
C GLU A 30 2.18 7.59 5.34
N PHE A 31 3.50 7.64 5.52
CA PHE A 31 4.43 7.07 4.54
C PHE A 31 4.22 5.57 4.31
N ARG A 32 3.95 4.80 5.38
CA ARG A 32 3.64 3.38 5.25
C ARG A 32 2.33 3.14 4.50
N LEU A 33 1.30 3.94 4.76
CA LEU A 33 0.01 3.84 4.07
C LEU A 33 0.16 4.16 2.59
N ARG A 34 0.78 5.30 2.26
CA ARG A 34 1.07 5.70 0.87
C ARG A 34 1.92 4.65 0.14
N GLY A 35 2.88 4.03 0.84
CA GLY A 35 3.69 2.94 0.29
C GLY A 35 2.84 1.72 -0.11
N ARG A 36 1.87 1.33 0.73
CA ARG A 36 0.94 0.24 0.42
C ARG A 36 0.03 0.57 -0.75
N GLU A 37 -0.49 1.80 -0.82
CA GLU A 37 -1.32 2.28 -1.93
C GLU A 37 -0.55 2.26 -3.25
N LYS A 38 0.69 2.76 -3.26
CA LYS A 38 1.56 2.73 -4.45
C LYS A 38 1.83 1.30 -4.93
N SER A 39 2.06 0.36 -3.99
CA SER A 39 2.24 -1.04 -4.33
C SER A 39 0.96 -1.64 -4.94
N LEU A 40 -0.21 -1.30 -4.40
CA LEU A 40 -1.50 -1.74 -4.95
C LEU A 40 -1.73 -1.19 -6.36
N LEU A 41 -1.48 0.09 -6.60
CA LEU A 41 -1.57 0.70 -7.93
C LEU A 41 -0.68 -0.04 -8.95
N SER A 42 0.56 -0.34 -8.57
CA SER A 42 1.49 -1.08 -9.44
C SER A 42 0.96 -2.48 -9.79
N LYS A 43 0.27 -3.15 -8.86
CA LYS A 43 -0.36 -4.45 -9.12
C LYS A 43 -1.59 -4.33 -10.02
N LEU A 44 -2.36 -3.26 -9.91
CA LEU A 44 -3.49 -2.99 -10.80
C LEU A 44 -3.02 -2.68 -12.23
N ASP A 45 -1.95 -1.91 -12.39
CA ASP A 45 -1.34 -1.66 -13.71
C ASP A 45 -0.87 -2.97 -14.37
N LEU A 46 -0.26 -3.86 -13.58
CA LEU A 46 0.11 -5.19 -14.05
C LEU A 46 -1.11 -6.03 -14.45
N ALA A 47 -2.18 -6.00 -13.66
CA ALA A 47 -3.42 -6.71 -13.97
C ALA A 47 -4.03 -6.20 -15.28
N LEU A 48 -4.08 -4.88 -15.50
CA LEU A 48 -4.52 -4.27 -16.75
C LEU A 48 -3.67 -4.73 -17.94
N LYS A 49 -2.34 -4.78 -17.77
CA LYS A 49 -1.44 -5.30 -18.80
C LYS A 49 -1.71 -6.77 -19.11
N LYS A 50 -1.96 -7.61 -18.11
CA LYS A 50 -2.33 -9.01 -18.34
C LYS A 50 -3.64 -9.16 -19.10
N ILE A 51 -4.58 -8.23 -18.93
CA ILE A 51 -5.82 -8.20 -19.71
C ILE A 51 -5.50 -7.92 -21.17
N THR A 52 -4.64 -6.94 -21.46
CA THR A 52 -4.23 -6.65 -22.85
C THR A 52 -3.46 -7.80 -23.49
N ASP A 53 -2.67 -8.51 -22.69
CA ASP A 53 -1.85 -9.63 -23.14
C ASP A 53 -2.64 -10.96 -23.21
N GLY A 54 -3.91 -10.97 -22.78
CA GLY A 54 -4.78 -12.16 -22.78
C GLY A 54 -4.44 -13.23 -21.73
N THR A 55 -3.58 -12.91 -20.76
CA THR A 55 -3.14 -13.81 -19.69
C THR A 55 -3.81 -13.55 -18.34
N PHE A 56 -4.76 -12.62 -18.30
CA PHE A 56 -5.49 -12.28 -17.08
C PHE A 56 -6.30 -13.47 -16.55
N GLY A 57 -6.27 -13.64 -15.23
CA GLY A 57 -7.02 -14.70 -14.56
C GLY A 57 -6.35 -16.07 -14.62
N VAL A 58 -5.05 -16.16 -14.94
CA VAL A 58 -4.26 -17.39 -14.85
C VAL A 58 -3.34 -17.33 -13.62
N CYS A 59 -3.27 -18.42 -12.87
CA CYS A 59 -2.39 -18.55 -11.70
C CYS A 59 -0.92 -18.63 -12.13
N GLU A 60 -0.06 -17.81 -11.53
CA GLU A 60 1.38 -17.79 -11.87
C GLU A 60 2.18 -19.03 -11.39
N ILE A 61 1.59 -19.87 -10.51
CA ILE A 61 2.28 -21.04 -9.94
C ILE A 61 1.87 -22.34 -10.62
N CYS A 62 0.56 -22.55 -10.82
CA CYS A 62 0.03 -23.80 -11.35
C CYS A 62 -0.56 -23.67 -12.76
N ASP A 63 -0.55 -22.48 -13.36
CA ASP A 63 -1.14 -22.17 -14.67
C ASP A 63 -2.65 -22.48 -14.81
N GLU A 64 -3.33 -22.75 -13.70
CA GLU A 64 -4.78 -22.94 -13.67
C GLU A 64 -5.54 -21.61 -13.68
N SER A 65 -6.79 -21.64 -14.17
CA SER A 65 -7.68 -20.48 -14.13
C SER A 65 -8.06 -20.07 -12.70
N ILE A 66 -7.97 -18.78 -12.40
CA ILE A 66 -8.42 -18.19 -11.15
C ILE A 66 -9.95 -18.04 -11.20
N GLY A 67 -10.64 -18.48 -10.14
CA GLY A 67 -12.10 -18.41 -10.08
C GLY A 67 -12.64 -16.99 -10.21
N LYS A 68 -13.68 -16.82 -11.04
CA LYS A 68 -14.30 -15.51 -11.35
C LYS A 68 -14.66 -14.69 -10.11
N LYS A 69 -15.33 -15.30 -9.12
CA LYS A 69 -15.70 -14.64 -7.85
C LYS A 69 -14.51 -14.04 -7.11
N ARG A 70 -13.33 -14.65 -7.24
CA ARG A 70 -12.10 -14.17 -6.61
C ARG A 70 -11.52 -12.97 -7.36
N LEU A 71 -11.53 -13.00 -8.70
CA LEU A 71 -11.12 -11.86 -9.52
C LEU A 71 -12.09 -10.68 -9.37
N GLU A 72 -13.39 -10.93 -9.19
CA GLU A 72 -14.38 -9.88 -8.89
C GLU A 72 -14.13 -9.22 -7.53
N ALA A 73 -13.67 -9.97 -6.53
CA ALA A 73 -13.33 -9.44 -5.21
C ALA A 73 -11.94 -8.78 -5.16
N ARG A 74 -10.97 -9.34 -5.90
CA ARG A 74 -9.54 -8.96 -5.88
C ARG A 74 -8.94 -9.13 -7.28
N PRO A 75 -9.14 -8.18 -8.21
CA PRO A 75 -8.65 -8.29 -9.59
C PRO A 75 -7.13 -8.25 -9.70
N GLU A 76 -6.42 -7.72 -8.70
CA GLU A 76 -4.97 -7.63 -8.63
C GLU A 76 -4.28 -8.96 -8.27
N THR A 77 -5.06 -10.01 -8.00
CA THR A 77 -4.52 -11.30 -7.56
C THR A 77 -3.86 -12.09 -8.69
N THR A 78 -2.71 -12.71 -8.41
CA THR A 78 -1.94 -13.48 -9.41
C THR A 78 -1.88 -14.98 -9.15
N LEU A 79 -2.28 -15.44 -7.97
CA LEU A 79 -2.28 -16.86 -7.58
C LEU A 79 -3.70 -17.39 -7.51
N CYS A 80 -3.96 -18.70 -7.55
CA CYS A 80 -5.27 -19.25 -7.20
C CYS A 80 -5.43 -19.38 -5.67
N ILE A 81 -6.60 -19.82 -5.17
CA ILE A 81 -6.84 -19.98 -3.72
C ILE A 81 -5.87 -20.99 -3.11
N LYS A 82 -5.75 -22.18 -3.72
CA LYS A 82 -4.88 -23.27 -3.22
C LYS A 82 -3.43 -22.81 -3.10
N CYS A 83 -2.87 -22.27 -4.18
CA CYS A 83 -1.49 -21.76 -4.17
C CYS A 83 -1.28 -20.62 -3.16
N LYS A 84 -2.31 -19.78 -2.94
CA LYS A 84 -2.21 -18.72 -1.94
C LYS A 84 -2.26 -19.27 -0.51
N GLU A 85 -3.10 -20.26 -0.24
CA GLU A 85 -3.17 -20.95 1.06
C GLU A 85 -1.87 -21.68 1.39
N ASP A 86 -1.26 -22.34 0.40
CA ASP A 86 0.03 -23.01 0.58
C ASP A 86 1.16 -22.00 0.86
N GLN A 87 1.20 -20.88 0.12
CA GLN A 87 2.14 -19.79 0.39
C GLN A 87 1.98 -19.22 1.82
N GLU A 88 0.75 -18.97 2.27
CA GLU A 88 0.49 -18.47 3.62
C GLU A 88 0.86 -19.50 4.71
N ARG A 89 0.73 -20.80 4.42
CA ARG A 89 1.19 -21.87 5.32
C ARG A 89 2.72 -21.86 5.44
N GLU A 90 3.41 -21.75 4.31
CA GLU A 90 4.88 -21.69 4.26
C GLU A 90 5.43 -20.47 5.02
N GLU A 91 4.86 -19.28 4.76
CA GLU A 91 5.19 -18.04 5.47
C GLU A 91 5.02 -18.18 6.99
N ARG A 92 3.96 -18.89 7.44
CA ARG A 92 3.72 -19.14 8.86
C ARG A 92 4.73 -20.10 9.49
N THR A 93 5.23 -21.07 8.74
CA THR A 93 6.23 -22.03 9.25
C THR A 93 7.65 -21.50 9.27
N MET A 94 7.95 -20.49 8.44
CA MET A 94 9.27 -19.86 8.33
C MET A 94 9.44 -18.61 9.22
N GLY A 95 8.33 -18.02 9.69
CA GLY A 95 8.32 -16.90 10.64
C GLY A 95 8.30 -17.36 12.09
#